data_AF-A0A8T2TPA2-F1
#
_entry.id   AF-A0A8T2TPA2-F1
#
_cell.length_a   1.000
_cell.length_b   1.000
_cell.length_c   1.000
_cell.angle_alpha   90.00
_cell.angle_beta   90.00
_cell.angle_gamma   90.00
#
_symmetry.space_group_name_H-M   'P 1'
#
loop_
_entity.id
_entity.type
_entity.pdbx_description
1 polymer ?
#
loop_
_entity_poly.entity_id
_entity_poly.type
_entity_poly.pdbx_seq_one_letter_code
_entity_poly.pdbx_strand_id
1 'polypeptide(L)'
;MLDFNSEGVPIEHVAVFLACLVPGALVALNQESLQVLSPIRSLRIYCAGIWHNAACCAACFLSLLFFQSIIPSLGMVNKPLMVSTINEDSPLAGYLEPGDSIISAGGIKLQKPKDWFEVFQNMSKEGLTYYHQTGNANISMQASHNVTRDISMQGFCVCSKSFQIHSEILPGLLCPNESLPFYEHLCTSSWPPNMNSAAQYIYCMRAVSVVECPPCSIKEGANQSCECSGSNACLLPLLDHGEAFVNVKVQKQNLKNCHMVKNDSVCEQNIIFVGDVEVLMRSVQLTYVSSPLGKLLGCLVNLLMYTFSVSAAMALLNSSLVFHLDGEHIFQSGLGLMKSWLPLRRRQRITHISMTIGTTLTVISLMISFVQFLI
;
A
#
# COMPACT_ATOMS: atom_id res chain seq x y z
N MET A 1 -17.01 -27.24 24.04
CA MET A 1 -17.25 -27.61 25.45
C MET A 1 -15.87 -27.78 26.05
N LEU A 2 -15.49 -26.94 27.00
CA LEU A 2 -14.10 -26.76 27.41
C LEU A 2 -13.53 -28.07 28.00
N ASP A 3 -12.42 -28.58 27.44
CA ASP A 3 -11.90 -29.93 27.71
C ASP A 3 -11.61 -30.21 29.19
N PHE A 4 -11.40 -29.17 30.01
CA PHE A 4 -11.20 -29.32 31.45
C PHE A 4 -12.46 -29.80 32.21
N ASN A 5 -13.67 -29.46 31.74
CA ASN A 5 -14.92 -29.94 32.36
C ASN A 5 -15.12 -31.43 32.11
N SER A 6 -14.73 -31.92 30.93
CA SER A 6 -14.74 -33.36 30.62
C SER A 6 -13.66 -34.14 31.37
N GLU A 7 -12.57 -33.50 31.75
CA GLU A 7 -11.48 -34.10 32.53
C GLU A 7 -11.68 -33.92 34.06
N GLY A 8 -12.79 -33.28 34.49
CA GLY A 8 -13.18 -33.16 35.90
C GLY A 8 -12.36 -32.16 36.72
N VAL A 9 -11.74 -31.17 36.08
CA VAL A 9 -10.87 -30.18 36.74
C VAL A 9 -11.68 -28.91 37.04
N PRO A 10 -11.82 -28.49 38.31
CA PRO A 10 -12.55 -27.28 38.65
C PRO A 10 -11.75 -26.02 38.27
N ILE A 11 -12.48 -25.00 37.80
CA ILE A 11 -11.94 -23.66 37.57
C ILE A 11 -11.79 -22.96 38.93
N GLU A 12 -10.63 -22.36 39.17
CA GLU A 12 -10.39 -21.56 40.37
C GLU A 12 -10.82 -20.10 40.13
N HIS A 13 -10.34 -19.49 39.04
CA HIS A 13 -10.77 -18.16 38.62
C HIS A 13 -10.51 -17.93 37.12
N VAL A 14 -11.23 -16.96 36.56
CA VAL A 14 -10.99 -16.43 35.21
C VAL A 14 -10.60 -14.96 35.35
N ALA A 15 -9.46 -14.59 34.80
CA ALA A 15 -8.96 -13.22 34.82
C ALA A 15 -8.87 -12.68 33.39
N VAL A 16 -9.27 -11.44 33.20
CA VAL A 16 -8.97 -10.66 31.99
C VAL A 16 -8.05 -9.53 32.43
N PHE A 17 -6.96 -9.34 31.70
CA PHE A 17 -5.95 -8.33 32.01
C PHE A 17 -5.57 -7.57 30.75
N LEU A 18 -4.97 -6.40 30.94
CA LEU A 18 -4.39 -5.61 29.86
C LEU A 18 -2.90 -5.48 30.15
N ALA A 19 -2.06 -6.18 29.39
CA ALA A 19 -0.61 -6.09 29.50
C ALA A 19 -0.09 -5.10 28.45
N CYS A 20 0.34 -3.93 28.91
CA CYS A 20 0.62 -2.76 28.04
C CYS A 20 -0.60 -2.39 27.18
N LEU A 21 -0.62 -2.81 25.92
CA LEU A 21 -1.71 -2.57 24.95
C LEU A 21 -2.39 -3.87 24.48
N VAL A 22 -1.96 -5.02 25.00
CA VAL A 22 -2.46 -6.33 24.56
C VAL A 22 -3.46 -6.85 25.59
N PRO A 23 -4.75 -6.98 25.23
CA PRO A 23 -5.72 -7.63 26.10
C PRO A 23 -5.39 -9.13 26.19
N GLY A 24 -5.40 -9.66 27.41
CA GLY A 24 -5.16 -11.06 27.71
C GLY A 24 -6.28 -11.63 28.57
N ALA A 25 -6.50 -12.93 28.46
CA ALA A 25 -7.38 -13.67 29.34
C ALA A 25 -6.66 -14.93 29.83
N LEU A 26 -6.81 -15.23 31.12
CA LEU A 26 -6.22 -16.37 31.80
C LEU A 26 -7.34 -17.14 32.51
N VAL A 27 -7.33 -18.47 32.39
CA VAL A 27 -8.17 -19.36 33.18
C VAL A 27 -7.26 -20.11 34.13
N ALA A 28 -7.36 -19.80 35.42
CA ALA A 28 -6.64 -20.52 36.46
C ALA A 28 -7.44 -21.76 36.87
N LEU A 29 -6.78 -22.90 36.81
CA LEU A 29 -7.33 -24.21 37.15
C LEU A 29 -6.70 -24.69 38.46
N ASN A 30 -7.46 -25.46 39.24
CA ASN A 30 -6.98 -26.00 40.51
C ASN A 30 -5.71 -26.86 40.30
N GLN A 31 -4.59 -26.40 40.87
CA GLN A 31 -3.27 -26.95 40.60
C GLN A 31 -3.07 -28.34 41.24
N GLU A 32 -3.72 -28.62 42.38
CA GLU A 32 -3.68 -29.94 43.03
C GLU A 32 -4.36 -30.99 42.16
N SER A 33 -5.49 -30.64 41.55
CA SER A 33 -6.23 -31.51 40.64
C SER A 33 -5.45 -31.77 39.35
N LEU A 34 -4.75 -30.75 38.82
CA LEU A 34 -3.93 -30.85 37.61
C LEU A 34 -2.69 -31.74 37.78
N GLN A 35 -2.01 -31.67 38.94
CA GLN A 35 -0.78 -32.44 39.19
C GLN A 35 -1.01 -33.96 39.25
N VAL A 36 -2.23 -34.38 39.57
CA VAL A 36 -2.61 -35.80 39.67
C VAL A 36 -2.99 -36.40 38.31
N LEU A 37 -3.21 -35.57 37.28
CA LEU A 37 -3.63 -36.04 35.97
C LEU A 37 -2.56 -36.87 35.24
N SER A 38 -3.03 -37.79 34.41
CA SER A 38 -2.16 -38.49 33.48
C SER A 38 -1.65 -37.52 32.40
N PRO A 39 -0.46 -37.77 31.82
CA PRO A 39 0.11 -36.87 30.82
C PRO A 39 -0.79 -36.64 29.60
N ILE A 40 -1.57 -37.65 29.20
CA ILE A 40 -2.50 -37.57 28.06
C ILE A 40 -3.67 -36.62 28.36
N ARG A 41 -4.22 -36.69 29.59
CA ARG A 41 -5.33 -35.81 30.00
C ARG A 41 -4.86 -34.37 30.12
N SER A 42 -3.68 -34.16 30.71
CA SER A 42 -3.01 -32.86 30.76
C SER A 42 -2.80 -32.28 29.34
N LEU A 43 -2.28 -33.09 28.41
CA LEU A 43 -2.10 -32.69 27.01
C LEU A 43 -3.41 -32.23 26.36
N ARG A 44 -4.54 -32.92 26.59
CA ARG A 44 -5.84 -32.48 26.05
C ARG A 44 -6.23 -31.10 26.54
N ILE A 45 -6.08 -30.85 27.84
CA ILE A 45 -6.44 -29.56 28.45
C ILE A 45 -5.59 -28.43 27.84
N TYR A 46 -4.26 -28.56 27.84
CA TYR A 46 -3.37 -27.48 27.35
C TYR A 46 -3.41 -27.34 25.82
N CYS A 47 -3.59 -28.42 25.06
CA CYS A 47 -3.71 -28.34 23.60
C CYS A 47 -5.07 -27.79 23.15
N ALA A 48 -6.11 -27.79 23.99
CA ALA A 48 -7.44 -27.31 23.63
C ALA A 48 -7.40 -25.84 23.16
N GLY A 49 -6.65 -24.98 23.86
CA GLY A 49 -6.50 -23.57 23.50
C GLY A 49 -5.84 -23.37 22.13
N ILE A 50 -4.78 -24.13 21.86
CA ILE A 50 -4.07 -24.10 20.56
C ILE A 50 -4.99 -24.63 19.45
N TRP A 51 -5.70 -25.74 19.71
CA TRP A 51 -6.58 -26.37 18.73
C TRP A 51 -7.72 -25.46 18.27
N HIS A 52 -8.37 -24.74 19.21
CA HIS A 52 -9.44 -23.82 18.85
C HIS A 52 -8.94 -22.66 17.98
N ASN A 53 -7.77 -22.11 18.27
CA ASN A 53 -7.16 -21.07 17.43
C ASN A 53 -6.78 -21.62 16.05
N ALA A 54 -6.17 -22.81 15.98
CA ALA A 54 -5.83 -23.46 14.71
C ALA A 54 -7.07 -23.76 13.85
N ALA A 55 -8.15 -24.25 14.47
CA ALA A 55 -9.43 -24.50 13.80
C ALA A 55 -10.06 -23.19 13.28
N CYS A 56 -10.00 -22.10 14.07
CA CYS A 56 -10.45 -20.79 13.65
C CYS A 56 -9.65 -20.27 12.45
N CYS A 57 -8.31 -20.42 12.46
CA CYS A 57 -7.46 -20.09 11.32
C CYS A 57 -7.85 -20.88 10.08
N ALA A 58 -8.06 -22.20 10.20
CA ALA A 58 -8.49 -23.04 9.09
C ALA A 58 -9.84 -22.58 8.52
N ALA A 59 -10.82 -22.29 9.39
CA ALA A 59 -12.13 -21.78 8.98
C ALA A 59 -12.02 -20.41 8.26
N CYS A 60 -11.21 -19.49 8.78
CA CYS A 60 -10.97 -18.19 8.15
C CYS A 60 -10.29 -18.35 6.78
N PHE A 61 -9.26 -19.20 6.69
CA PHE A 61 -8.55 -19.47 5.45
C PHE A 61 -9.46 -20.07 4.38
N LEU A 62 -10.26 -21.09 4.73
CA LEU A 62 -11.24 -21.69 3.82
C LEU A 62 -12.30 -20.68 3.37
N SER A 63 -12.77 -19.82 4.29
CA SER A 63 -13.71 -18.74 3.96
C SER A 63 -13.11 -17.73 2.99
N LEU A 64 -11.84 -17.36 3.15
CA LEU A 64 -11.13 -16.46 2.24
C LEU A 64 -10.97 -17.07 0.83
N LEU A 65 -10.66 -18.36 0.73
CA LEU A 65 -10.62 -19.07 -0.56
C LEU A 65 -11.98 -19.09 -1.26
N PHE A 66 -13.06 -19.25 -0.48
CA PHE A 66 -14.42 -19.16 -0.98
C PHE A 66 -14.75 -17.75 -1.51
N PHE A 67 -14.42 -16.70 -0.75
CA PHE A 67 -14.61 -15.31 -1.20
C PHE A 67 -13.80 -15.00 -2.47
N GLN A 68 -12.55 -15.45 -2.55
CA GLN A 68 -11.70 -15.28 -3.74
C GLN A 68 -12.32 -15.93 -4.99
N SER A 69 -13.09 -17.00 -4.83
CA SER A 69 -13.75 -17.71 -5.93
C SER A 69 -15.07 -17.04 -6.36
N ILE A 70 -15.75 -16.37 -5.42
CA ILE A 70 -17.07 -15.75 -5.63
C ILE A 70 -16.97 -14.32 -6.15
N ILE A 71 -16.03 -13.53 -5.64
CA ILE A 71 -15.88 -12.12 -6.06
C ILE A 71 -15.75 -11.96 -7.59
N PRO A 72 -14.97 -12.81 -8.30
CA PRO A 72 -14.91 -12.77 -9.77
C PRO A 72 -16.24 -13.13 -10.47
N SER A 73 -16.97 -14.13 -9.96
CA SER A 73 -18.22 -14.60 -10.57
C SER A 73 -19.39 -13.63 -10.38
N LEU A 74 -19.32 -12.72 -9.40
CA LEU A 74 -20.24 -11.58 -9.30
C LEU A 74 -20.00 -10.47 -10.34
N GLY A 75 -19.06 -10.66 -11.28
CA GLY A 75 -18.74 -9.64 -12.30
C GLY A 75 -18.15 -8.38 -11.68
N MET A 76 -17.43 -8.53 -10.56
CA MET A 76 -16.73 -7.44 -9.85
C MET A 76 -15.27 -7.30 -10.29
N VAL A 77 -14.80 -8.19 -11.17
CA VAL A 77 -13.46 -8.16 -11.79
C VAL A 77 -13.57 -7.46 -13.15
N ASN A 78 -12.61 -6.59 -13.47
CA ASN A 78 -12.55 -5.76 -14.69
C ASN A 78 -13.49 -4.55 -14.76
N LYS A 79 -14.15 -4.16 -13.66
CA LYS A 79 -14.83 -2.85 -13.59
C LYS A 79 -13.82 -1.75 -13.28
N PRO A 80 -13.97 -0.54 -13.85
CA PRO A 80 -13.15 0.60 -13.48
C PRO A 80 -13.32 0.90 -11.98
N LEU A 81 -12.24 1.33 -11.35
CA LEU A 81 -12.23 1.61 -9.91
C LEU A 81 -13.15 2.78 -9.61
N MET A 82 -14.01 2.63 -8.62
CA MET A 82 -14.97 3.66 -8.26
C MET A 82 -14.45 4.51 -7.13
N VAL A 83 -14.71 5.81 -7.21
CA VAL A 83 -14.49 6.74 -6.12
C VAL A 83 -15.45 6.39 -4.99
N SER A 84 -14.90 6.04 -3.82
CA SER A 84 -15.68 5.71 -2.63
C SER A 84 -15.93 6.93 -1.75
N THR A 85 -14.88 7.71 -1.50
CA THR A 85 -14.87 8.95 -0.73
C THR A 85 -13.79 9.87 -1.29
N ILE A 86 -14.02 11.18 -1.13
CA ILE A 86 -13.06 12.23 -1.46
C ILE A 86 -13.01 13.14 -0.23
N ASN A 87 -11.81 13.50 0.22
CA ASN A 87 -11.65 14.50 1.27
C ASN A 87 -12.02 15.90 0.74
N GLU A 88 -12.63 16.75 1.56
CA GLU A 88 -13.01 18.12 1.17
C GLU A 88 -11.79 18.96 0.75
N ASP A 89 -10.64 18.74 1.39
CA ASP A 89 -9.37 19.39 1.04
C ASP A 89 -8.70 18.80 -0.22
N SER A 90 -9.34 17.83 -0.88
CA SER A 90 -8.79 17.24 -2.10
C SER A 90 -8.72 18.28 -3.22
N PRO A 91 -7.63 18.35 -3.98
CA PRO A 91 -7.58 19.17 -5.20
C PRO A 91 -8.57 18.67 -6.28
N LEU A 92 -9.10 17.46 -6.14
CA LEU A 92 -10.15 16.92 -7.01
C LEU A 92 -11.57 17.09 -6.44
N ALA A 93 -11.72 17.74 -5.28
CA ALA A 93 -13.02 18.08 -4.74
C ALA A 93 -13.77 19.01 -5.70
N GLY A 94 -15.03 18.67 -6.02
CA GLY A 94 -15.84 19.38 -7.02
C GLY A 94 -15.61 18.91 -8.47
N TYR A 95 -14.52 18.22 -8.77
CA TYR A 95 -14.28 17.60 -10.08
C TYR A 95 -14.55 16.11 -10.10
N LEU A 96 -14.45 15.44 -8.96
CA LEU A 96 -14.82 14.04 -8.76
C LEU A 96 -15.97 13.94 -7.75
N GLU A 97 -16.82 12.93 -7.93
CA GLU A 97 -17.89 12.60 -6.99
C GLU A 97 -17.83 11.13 -6.58
N PRO A 98 -18.26 10.77 -5.36
CA PRO A 98 -18.45 9.38 -4.98
C PRO A 98 -19.38 8.67 -5.98
N GLY A 99 -18.91 7.58 -6.57
CA GLY A 99 -19.61 6.87 -7.63
C GLY A 99 -19.00 7.01 -9.03
N ASP A 100 -18.23 8.06 -9.27
CA ASP A 100 -17.44 8.20 -10.51
C ASP A 100 -16.41 7.08 -10.62
N SER A 101 -16.14 6.62 -11.84
CA SER A 101 -15.19 5.54 -12.08
C SER A 101 -13.91 6.06 -12.71
N ILE A 102 -12.76 5.83 -12.06
CA ILE A 102 -11.44 6.17 -12.60
C ILE A 102 -10.97 5.04 -13.52
N ILE A 103 -10.70 5.40 -14.78
CA ILE A 103 -10.26 4.47 -15.82
C ILE A 103 -8.73 4.37 -15.82
N SER A 104 -8.05 5.51 -15.81
CA SER A 104 -6.57 5.58 -15.86
C SER A 104 -6.04 6.86 -15.24
N ALA A 105 -4.82 6.80 -14.70
CA ALA A 105 -4.06 7.97 -14.25
C ALA A 105 -2.67 7.96 -14.91
N GLY A 106 -2.28 9.08 -15.54
CA GLY A 106 -1.01 9.21 -16.27
C GLY A 106 -0.83 8.17 -17.39
N GLY A 107 -1.94 7.78 -18.05
CA GLY A 107 -1.93 6.74 -19.08
C GLY A 107 -1.89 5.30 -18.56
N ILE A 108 -1.74 5.08 -17.25
CA ILE A 108 -1.75 3.76 -16.63
C ILE A 108 -3.19 3.39 -16.26
N LYS A 109 -3.67 2.26 -16.78
CA LYS A 109 -5.00 1.73 -16.46
C LYS A 109 -4.99 1.16 -15.04
N LEU A 110 -5.90 1.64 -14.20
CA LEU A 110 -6.00 1.20 -12.80
C LEU A 110 -6.89 -0.03 -12.71
N GLN A 111 -6.40 -1.08 -12.04
CA GLN A 111 -7.14 -2.33 -11.81
C GLN A 111 -7.42 -2.57 -10.33
N LYS A 112 -6.56 -2.08 -9.43
CA LYS A 112 -6.67 -2.25 -7.98
C LYS A 112 -6.53 -0.91 -7.26
N PRO A 113 -7.15 -0.73 -6.08
CA PRO A 113 -6.97 0.49 -5.28
C PRO A 113 -5.51 0.81 -4.93
N LYS A 114 -4.65 -0.21 -4.84
CA LYS A 114 -3.21 -0.02 -4.63
C LYS A 114 -2.52 0.66 -5.81
N ASP A 115 -2.98 0.41 -7.03
CA ASP A 115 -2.41 0.98 -8.26
C ASP A 115 -2.48 2.51 -8.23
N TRP A 116 -3.52 3.10 -7.61
CA TRP A 116 -3.63 4.55 -7.42
C TRP A 116 -2.40 5.09 -6.67
N PHE A 117 -2.07 4.51 -5.52
CA PHE A 117 -0.90 4.93 -4.74
C PHE A 117 0.42 4.66 -5.47
N GLU A 118 0.54 3.50 -6.12
CA GLU A 118 1.78 3.11 -6.81
C GLU A 118 2.11 4.01 -8.01
N VAL A 119 1.10 4.38 -8.81
CA VAL A 119 1.27 5.29 -9.96
C VAL A 119 1.85 6.63 -9.52
N PHE A 120 1.25 7.24 -8.51
CA PHE A 120 1.66 8.54 -8.01
C PHE A 120 2.98 8.49 -7.23
N GLN A 121 3.23 7.43 -6.48
CA GLN A 121 4.51 7.24 -5.79
C GLN A 121 5.69 7.11 -6.77
N ASN A 122 5.48 6.45 -7.93
CA ASN A 122 6.51 6.35 -8.96
C ASN A 122 6.71 7.69 -9.68
N MET A 123 5.62 8.40 -10.00
CA MET A 123 5.71 9.74 -10.61
C MET A 123 6.45 10.75 -9.72
N SER A 124 6.25 10.70 -8.40
CA SER A 124 7.00 11.53 -7.44
C SER A 124 8.51 11.26 -7.47
N LYS A 125 8.93 10.05 -7.84
CA LYS A 125 10.35 9.66 -7.95
C LYS A 125 10.95 9.95 -9.32
N GLU A 126 10.14 9.99 -10.37
CA GLU A 126 10.55 10.06 -11.78
C GLU A 126 10.48 11.48 -12.39
N GLY A 127 9.98 12.47 -11.65
CA GLY A 127 9.84 13.85 -12.13
C GLY A 127 11.17 14.60 -12.28
N LEU A 128 11.28 15.41 -13.35
CA LEU A 128 12.26 16.50 -13.42
C LEU A 128 11.85 17.58 -12.43
N THR A 129 12.58 17.66 -11.33
CA THR A 129 12.34 18.66 -10.30
C THR A 129 13.33 19.81 -10.47
N TYR A 130 12.82 21.03 -10.48
CA TYR A 130 13.67 22.21 -10.53
C TYR A 130 13.98 22.70 -9.11
N TYR A 131 15.25 23.01 -8.81
CA TYR A 131 15.69 23.57 -7.52
C TYR A 131 16.00 25.05 -7.67
N HIS A 132 15.31 25.90 -6.90
CA HIS A 132 15.64 27.32 -6.81
C HIS A 132 16.77 27.54 -5.80
N GLN A 133 18.02 27.72 -6.25
CA GLN A 133 19.10 28.19 -5.37
C GLN A 133 18.98 29.70 -5.17
N THR A 134 18.54 30.12 -3.98
CA THR A 134 18.52 31.53 -3.58
C THR A 134 19.95 32.02 -3.32
N GLY A 135 20.66 32.40 -4.38
CA GLY A 135 22.01 32.98 -4.31
C GLY A 135 22.68 32.97 -5.69
N ASN A 136 22.54 34.07 -6.42
CA ASN A 136 22.82 34.22 -7.86
C ASN A 136 21.98 33.27 -8.74
N ALA A 137 21.32 33.84 -9.76
CA ALA A 137 20.29 33.22 -10.59
C ALA A 137 20.82 32.10 -11.53
N ASN A 138 21.40 31.05 -10.96
CA ASN A 138 21.76 29.85 -11.67
C ASN A 138 20.63 28.84 -11.45
N ILE A 139 19.74 28.75 -12.42
CA ILE A 139 18.70 27.72 -12.53
C ILE A 139 19.42 26.38 -12.71
N SER A 140 19.64 25.62 -11.63
CA SER A 140 20.19 24.26 -11.71
C SER A 140 19.06 23.24 -11.76
N MET A 141 18.88 22.62 -12.92
CA MET A 141 18.01 21.45 -13.07
C MET A 141 18.81 20.21 -12.65
N GLN A 142 18.39 19.51 -11.60
CA GLN A 142 19.01 18.26 -11.19
C GLN A 142 18.01 17.12 -11.40
N ALA A 143 18.34 16.18 -12.29
CA ALA A 143 17.71 14.87 -12.25
C ALA A 143 18.10 14.21 -10.92
N SER A 144 17.14 13.62 -10.21
CA SER A 144 17.37 12.96 -8.91
C SER A 144 18.53 11.95 -9.02
N HIS A 145 19.65 12.26 -8.36
CA HIS A 145 20.96 11.62 -8.54
C HIS A 145 21.08 10.17 -8.00
N ASN A 146 19.98 9.54 -7.57
CA ASN A 146 19.98 8.20 -6.98
C ASN A 146 19.21 7.15 -7.80
N VAL A 147 18.88 7.42 -9.06
CA VAL A 147 18.11 6.51 -9.91
C VAL A 147 19.00 5.90 -10.98
N THR A 148 19.42 4.65 -10.76
CA THR A 148 20.15 3.85 -11.75
C THR A 148 19.20 3.32 -12.83
N ARG A 149 19.37 3.81 -14.07
CA ARG A 149 18.94 3.26 -15.39
C ARG A 149 17.42 3.08 -15.60
N ASP A 150 16.94 3.57 -16.75
CA ASP A 150 15.56 3.58 -17.26
C ASP A 150 14.62 4.67 -16.69
N ILE A 151 15.05 5.93 -16.67
CA ILE A 151 14.10 7.04 -16.49
C ILE A 151 13.45 7.31 -17.85
N SER A 152 12.16 6.96 -18.00
CA SER A 152 11.33 7.43 -19.10
C SER A 152 10.57 8.68 -18.65
N MET A 153 11.10 9.86 -18.96
CA MET A 153 10.40 11.11 -18.64
C MET A 153 9.24 11.27 -19.62
N GLN A 154 8.02 11.37 -19.11
CA GLN A 154 6.82 11.56 -19.93
C GLN A 154 6.62 13.06 -20.21
N GLY A 155 6.76 13.43 -21.47
CA GLY A 155 6.41 14.74 -22.01
C GLY A 155 5.27 14.63 -23.02
N PHE A 156 5.06 15.71 -23.77
CA PHE A 156 4.03 15.81 -24.79
C PHE A 156 4.62 16.36 -26.09
N CYS A 157 4.26 15.75 -27.22
CA CYS A 157 4.70 16.23 -28.51
C CYS A 157 4.08 17.61 -28.82
N VAL A 158 4.70 18.34 -29.74
CA VAL A 158 4.20 19.64 -30.17
C VAL A 158 3.26 19.48 -31.36
N CYS A 159 1.99 19.90 -31.27
CA CYS A 159 1.03 19.78 -32.39
C CYS A 159 0.83 21.06 -33.21
N SER A 160 1.20 22.24 -32.68
CA SER A 160 1.04 23.54 -33.34
C SER A 160 2.39 24.24 -33.55
N LYS A 161 2.49 25.17 -34.50
CA LYS A 161 3.73 25.93 -34.80
C LYS A 161 3.70 27.38 -34.31
N SER A 162 2.62 27.83 -33.68
CA SER A 162 2.45 29.22 -33.23
C SER A 162 2.33 29.30 -31.72
N PHE A 163 3.46 29.38 -31.02
CA PHE A 163 3.46 29.65 -29.58
C PHE A 163 4.03 31.04 -29.31
N GLN A 164 3.41 31.74 -28.36
CA GLN A 164 3.99 32.96 -27.82
C GLN A 164 5.21 32.56 -26.97
N ILE A 165 6.40 32.80 -27.51
CA ILE A 165 7.65 32.75 -26.76
C ILE A 165 7.53 33.79 -25.65
N HIS A 166 7.65 33.38 -24.39
CA HIS A 166 7.82 34.31 -23.29
C HIS A 166 9.14 34.00 -22.58
N SER A 167 10.08 34.90 -22.87
CA SER A 167 11.33 35.22 -22.17
C SER A 167 12.48 34.22 -22.23
N GLU A 168 13.59 34.75 -22.74
CA GLU A 168 14.93 34.48 -22.25
C GLU A 168 14.95 34.50 -20.72
N ILE A 169 15.57 33.47 -20.15
CA ILE A 169 15.92 33.22 -18.74
C ILE A 169 15.86 34.50 -17.87
N LEU A 170 14.69 34.77 -17.29
CA LEU A 170 14.51 35.79 -16.25
C LEU A 170 14.30 35.08 -14.90
N PRO A 171 14.91 35.55 -13.79
CA PRO A 171 14.71 34.91 -12.49
C PRO A 171 13.26 35.14 -12.04
N GLY A 172 12.51 34.05 -11.86
CA GLY A 172 11.08 34.08 -11.51
C GLY A 172 10.19 33.81 -12.72
N LEU A 173 10.15 32.55 -13.14
CA LEU A 173 9.36 32.05 -14.27
C LEU A 173 7.85 32.08 -13.95
N LEU A 174 7.23 33.26 -14.06
CA LEU A 174 5.78 33.43 -13.90
C LEU A 174 5.11 33.36 -15.27
N CYS A 175 4.59 32.19 -15.60
CA CYS A 175 3.73 32.04 -16.78
C CYS A 175 2.39 32.78 -16.57
N PRO A 176 1.94 33.59 -17.55
CA PRO A 176 0.72 34.38 -17.41
C PRO A 176 -0.55 33.51 -17.49
N ASN A 177 -1.66 33.99 -16.93
CA ASN A 177 -3.01 33.44 -17.15
C ASN A 177 -3.14 31.92 -16.87
N GLU A 178 -2.62 31.43 -15.74
CA GLU A 178 -2.71 30.02 -15.32
C GLU A 178 -2.08 29.02 -16.31
N SER A 179 -1.17 29.51 -17.18
CA SER A 179 -0.35 28.63 -18.02
C SER A 179 0.82 28.07 -17.23
N LEU A 180 1.29 26.90 -17.65
CA LEU A 180 2.40 26.20 -17.01
C LEU A 180 3.64 26.29 -17.87
N PRO A 181 4.82 26.37 -17.26
CA PRO A 181 6.08 26.35 -17.98
C PRO A 181 6.41 24.94 -18.48
N PHE A 182 6.80 24.84 -19.75
CA PHE A 182 7.28 23.61 -20.38
C PHE A 182 8.66 23.83 -20.98
N TYR A 183 9.55 22.88 -20.74
CA TYR A 183 10.87 22.80 -21.34
C TYR A 183 10.82 22.02 -22.65
N GLU A 184 11.42 22.57 -23.70
CA GLU A 184 11.55 21.89 -24.99
C GLU A 184 12.81 21.03 -25.05
N HIS A 185 12.62 19.71 -25.13
CA HIS A 185 13.69 18.78 -25.43
C HIS A 185 13.76 18.51 -26.93
N LEU A 186 14.87 18.93 -27.55
CA LEU A 186 15.18 18.63 -28.95
C LEU A 186 15.61 17.18 -29.09
N CYS A 187 14.87 16.44 -29.91
CA CYS A 187 15.04 15.00 -30.09
C CYS A 187 16.28 14.60 -30.92
N THR A 188 17.22 15.54 -31.09
CA THR A 188 18.40 15.42 -31.96
C THR A 188 19.73 15.72 -31.25
N SER A 189 19.72 16.11 -29.96
CA SER A 189 20.94 16.46 -29.22
C SER A 189 21.31 15.42 -28.18
N SER A 190 22.60 15.08 -28.10
CA SER A 190 23.18 14.21 -27.08
C SER A 190 23.01 14.78 -25.67
N TRP A 191 22.50 13.97 -24.75
CA TRP A 191 22.46 14.24 -23.31
C TRP A 191 23.85 13.99 -22.68
N PRO A 192 24.32 14.74 -21.68
CA PRO A 192 23.70 15.90 -21.03
C PRO A 192 23.96 17.21 -21.79
N PRO A 193 23.07 18.22 -21.70
CA PRO A 193 23.36 19.53 -22.23
C PRO A 193 24.51 20.17 -21.45
N ASN A 194 25.56 20.61 -22.15
CA ASN A 194 26.49 21.59 -21.58
C ASN A 194 25.68 22.87 -21.27
N MET A 195 25.49 23.16 -19.98
CA MET A 195 24.60 24.19 -19.41
C MET A 195 24.92 25.65 -19.79
N ASN A 196 25.88 25.90 -20.69
CA ASN A 196 26.37 27.25 -20.98
C ASN A 196 26.05 27.77 -22.38
N SER A 197 25.48 26.96 -23.30
CA SER A 197 25.51 27.35 -24.72
C SER A 197 24.35 26.85 -25.59
N ALA A 198 23.15 26.68 -25.04
CA ALA A 198 21.94 26.59 -25.84
C ALA A 198 20.92 27.53 -25.23
N ALA A 199 20.48 28.54 -25.99
CA ALA A 199 19.29 29.31 -25.65
C ALA A 199 18.12 28.32 -25.60
N GLN A 200 17.76 27.89 -24.40
CA GLN A 200 16.73 26.89 -24.13
C GLN A 200 15.38 27.60 -24.09
N TYR A 201 14.46 27.20 -24.97
CA TYR A 201 13.13 27.82 -25.05
C TYR A 201 12.20 27.18 -24.02
N ILE A 202 11.77 28.01 -23.06
CA ILE A 202 10.65 27.68 -22.17
C ILE A 202 9.37 28.19 -22.81
N TYR A 203 8.33 27.35 -22.81
CA TYR A 203 7.01 27.67 -23.35
C TYR A 203 5.98 27.69 -22.24
N CYS A 204 5.26 28.80 -22.13
CA CYS A 204 4.09 28.86 -21.25
C CYS A 204 2.86 28.33 -22.00
N MET A 205 2.33 27.20 -21.54
CA MET A 205 1.22 26.50 -22.20
C MET A 205 0.09 26.21 -21.22
N ARG A 206 -1.15 26.32 -21.68
CA ARG A 206 -2.29 25.82 -20.91
C ARG A 206 -2.26 24.30 -20.89
N ALA A 207 -2.46 23.72 -19.71
CA ALA A 207 -2.43 22.26 -19.51
C ALA A 207 -3.32 21.51 -20.52
N VAL A 208 -4.51 22.04 -20.81
CA VAL A 208 -5.46 21.46 -21.78
C VAL A 208 -4.88 21.35 -23.19
N SER A 209 -4.15 22.37 -23.65
CA SER A 209 -3.56 22.41 -25.00
C SER A 209 -2.39 21.43 -25.17
N VAL A 210 -1.84 20.93 -24.07
CA VAL A 210 -0.72 19.99 -24.07
C VAL A 210 -1.23 18.54 -24.12
N VAL A 211 -2.36 18.26 -23.48
CA VAL A 211 -2.99 16.91 -23.47
C VAL A 211 -3.70 16.59 -24.79
N GLU A 212 -3.99 17.60 -25.63
CA GLU A 212 -4.41 17.38 -27.02
C GLU A 212 -3.33 16.69 -27.87
N CYS A 213 -2.08 16.75 -27.44
CA CYS A 213 -0.96 16.17 -28.14
C CYS A 213 -0.60 14.77 -27.66
N PRO A 214 -0.05 13.91 -28.55
CA PRO A 214 0.38 12.58 -28.17
C PRO A 214 1.53 12.68 -27.14
N PRO A 215 1.54 11.80 -26.12
CA PRO A 215 2.63 11.75 -25.16
C PRO A 215 3.93 11.33 -25.87
N CYS A 216 5.06 11.83 -25.38
CA CYS A 216 6.39 11.38 -25.76
C CYS A 216 7.15 10.93 -24.53
N SER A 217 8.00 9.92 -24.70
CA SER A 217 8.88 9.45 -23.64
C SER A 217 10.32 9.70 -24.05
N ILE A 218 11.10 10.33 -23.17
CA ILE A 218 12.54 10.46 -23.37
C ILE A 218 13.21 9.29 -22.65
N LYS A 219 13.93 8.45 -23.40
CA LYS A 219 14.71 7.33 -22.88
C LYS A 219 16.20 7.70 -22.88
N GLU A 220 16.88 7.49 -21.75
CA GLU A 220 18.35 7.63 -21.68
C GLU A 220 19.05 6.42 -22.32
N GLY A 221 19.86 6.63 -23.36
CA GLY A 221 20.66 5.56 -24.00
C GLY A 221 21.21 5.92 -25.38
N ALA A 222 22.11 5.08 -25.93
CA ALA A 222 22.89 5.34 -27.16
C ALA A 222 22.08 5.54 -28.46
N ASN A 223 20.77 5.25 -28.45
CA ASN A 223 19.83 5.55 -29.53
C ASN A 223 18.65 6.36 -28.97
N GLN A 224 18.88 7.66 -28.78
CA GLN A 224 17.85 8.61 -28.38
C GLN A 224 16.84 8.78 -29.50
N SER A 225 15.62 8.25 -29.32
CA SER A 225 14.49 8.46 -30.22
C SER A 225 13.30 8.95 -29.41
N CYS A 226 12.88 10.19 -29.65
CA CYS A 226 11.54 10.61 -29.22
C CYS A 226 10.51 10.09 -30.23
N GLU A 227 9.35 9.65 -29.74
CA GLU A 227 8.27 9.08 -30.55
C GLU A 227 7.34 10.14 -31.20
N CYS A 228 7.79 11.38 -31.40
CA CYS A 228 6.97 12.44 -31.99
C CYS A 228 6.96 12.39 -33.53
N SER A 229 5.86 11.89 -34.11
CA SER A 229 5.66 11.88 -35.56
C SER A 229 5.29 13.28 -36.08
N GLY A 230 6.27 14.04 -36.57
CA GLY A 230 6.07 15.31 -37.29
C GLY A 230 6.45 16.58 -36.54
N SER A 231 6.66 16.53 -35.21
CA SER A 231 7.28 17.60 -34.43
C SER A 231 8.66 17.17 -33.94
N ASN A 232 9.66 18.02 -34.15
CA ASN A 232 11.06 17.73 -33.80
C ASN A 232 11.37 17.86 -32.29
N ALA A 233 10.34 18.05 -31.46
CA ALA A 233 10.50 18.40 -30.05
C ALA A 233 9.44 17.78 -29.14
N CYS A 234 9.89 17.43 -27.93
CA CYS A 234 9.08 16.90 -26.84
C CYS A 234 9.07 17.93 -25.70
N LEU A 235 7.90 18.40 -25.29
CA LEU A 235 7.73 19.37 -24.21
C LEU A 235 7.57 18.64 -22.87
N LEU A 236 8.36 19.02 -21.87
CA LEU A 236 8.29 18.49 -20.51
C LEU A 236 7.80 19.56 -19.54
N PRO A 237 6.83 19.26 -18.67
CA PRO A 237 6.38 20.23 -17.67
C PRO A 237 7.53 20.54 -16.69
N LEU A 238 7.72 21.83 -16.40
CA LEU A 238 8.62 22.28 -15.34
C LEU A 238 7.80 22.37 -14.04
N LEU A 239 8.14 21.48 -13.09
CA LEU A 239 7.37 21.28 -11.86
C LEU A 239 8.25 21.51 -10.62
N ASP A 240 7.63 21.94 -9.53
CA ASP A 240 8.30 22.06 -8.25
C ASP A 240 8.51 20.68 -7.60
N HIS A 241 9.30 20.65 -6.53
CA HIS A 241 9.59 19.42 -5.79
C HIS A 241 8.33 18.76 -5.24
N GLY A 242 8.09 17.50 -5.61
CA GLY A 242 6.94 16.73 -5.15
C GLY A 242 5.66 16.95 -5.95
N GLU A 243 5.69 17.82 -6.96
CA GLU A 243 4.56 18.03 -7.86
C GLU A 243 4.57 17.04 -9.04
N ALA A 244 3.38 16.71 -9.57
CA ALA A 244 3.25 15.99 -10.83
C ALA A 244 2.19 16.62 -11.74
N PHE A 245 2.41 16.45 -13.04
CA PHE A 245 1.43 16.73 -14.08
C PHE A 245 0.78 15.42 -14.50
N VAL A 246 -0.49 15.21 -14.16
CA VAL A 246 -1.18 13.92 -14.37
C VAL A 246 -2.54 14.10 -15.02
N ASN A 247 -2.78 13.36 -16.10
CA ASN A 247 -4.11 13.21 -16.67
C ASN A 247 -4.85 12.03 -16.02
N VAL A 248 -5.98 12.32 -15.37
CA VAL A 248 -6.88 11.35 -14.76
C VAL A 248 -8.11 11.21 -15.65
N LYS A 249 -8.25 10.05 -16.28
CA LYS A 249 -9.40 9.71 -17.12
C LYS A 249 -10.51 9.11 -16.27
N VAL A 250 -11.68 9.72 -16.30
CA VAL A 250 -12.82 9.41 -15.41
C VAL A 250 -14.07 9.17 -16.24
N GLN A 251 -14.88 8.20 -15.83
CA GLN A 251 -16.22 7.98 -16.31
C GLN A 251 -17.22 8.49 -15.27
N LYS A 252 -18.02 9.49 -15.63
CA LYS A 252 -19.02 10.08 -14.72
C LYS A 252 -20.21 9.15 -14.55
N GLN A 253 -20.65 8.96 -13.31
CA GLN A 253 -21.90 8.23 -13.04
C GLN A 253 -23.12 9.09 -13.36
N ASN A 254 -23.05 10.40 -13.07
CA ASN A 254 -24.14 11.34 -13.30
C ASN A 254 -23.92 12.13 -14.60
N LEU A 255 -24.70 11.81 -15.64
CA LEU A 255 -24.65 12.47 -16.94
C LEU A 255 -24.98 13.98 -16.89
N LYS A 256 -25.66 14.46 -15.84
CA LYS A 256 -25.97 15.90 -15.69
C LYS A 256 -24.73 16.76 -15.41
N ASN A 257 -23.71 16.19 -14.78
CA ASN A 257 -22.45 16.88 -14.45
C ASN A 257 -21.39 16.64 -15.54
N CYS A 258 -21.80 16.14 -16.71
CA CYS A 258 -20.92 15.86 -17.84
C CYS A 258 -20.69 17.12 -18.68
N HIS A 259 -19.45 17.60 -18.69
CA HIS A 259 -19.09 18.81 -19.43
C HIS A 259 -18.60 18.57 -20.88
N MET A 260 -18.32 17.33 -21.35
CA MET A 260 -18.01 17.05 -22.78
C MET A 260 -18.18 15.58 -23.23
N VAL A 261 -18.36 15.42 -24.56
CA VAL A 261 -18.52 14.23 -25.43
C VAL A 261 -19.82 13.42 -25.24
N LYS A 262 -20.84 13.80 -26.00
CA LYS A 262 -22.03 12.98 -26.28
C LYS A 262 -21.66 11.82 -27.21
N ASN A 263 -21.34 10.67 -26.64
CA ASN A 263 -21.90 9.41 -27.12
C ASN A 263 -22.97 9.03 -26.11
N ASP A 264 -24.23 8.92 -26.54
CA ASP A 264 -25.48 9.04 -25.75
C ASP A 264 -25.70 8.04 -24.58
N SER A 265 -24.67 7.39 -24.05
CA SER A 265 -24.77 6.51 -22.88
C SER A 265 -23.58 6.56 -21.91
N VAL A 266 -22.44 7.16 -22.28
CA VAL A 266 -21.22 7.16 -21.45
C VAL A 266 -20.56 8.53 -21.46
N CYS A 267 -20.42 9.13 -20.26
CA CYS A 267 -19.67 10.37 -20.08
C CYS A 267 -18.24 10.07 -19.63
N GLU A 268 -17.26 10.32 -20.48
CA GLU A 268 -15.83 10.28 -20.12
C GLU A 268 -15.26 11.69 -20.08
N GLN A 269 -14.47 11.99 -19.05
CA GLN A 269 -13.79 13.26 -18.87
C GLN A 269 -12.31 13.04 -18.54
N ASN A 270 -11.47 13.94 -19.03
CA ASN A 270 -10.07 14.03 -18.66
C ASN A 270 -9.92 15.17 -17.65
N ILE A 271 -9.44 14.84 -16.45
CA ILE A 271 -9.10 15.82 -15.42
C ILE A 271 -7.59 15.95 -15.38
N ILE A 272 -7.07 17.15 -15.62
CA ILE A 272 -5.64 17.41 -15.56
C ILE A 272 -5.32 17.96 -14.18
N PHE A 273 -4.47 17.25 -13.45
CA PHE A 273 -3.99 17.64 -12.13
C PHE A 273 -2.54 18.11 -12.23
N VAL A 274 -2.25 19.23 -11.58
CA VAL A 274 -0.90 19.78 -11.40
C VAL A 274 -0.76 20.24 -9.97
N GLY A 275 0.19 19.66 -9.23
CA GLY A 275 0.44 19.99 -7.83
C GLY A 275 0.98 18.81 -7.04
N ASP A 276 0.97 18.95 -5.71
CA ASP A 276 1.52 17.96 -4.78
C ASP A 276 0.83 16.60 -4.88
N VAL A 277 1.65 15.61 -5.20
CA VAL A 277 1.23 14.22 -5.41
C VAL A 277 0.79 13.55 -4.10
N GLU A 278 1.39 13.91 -2.96
CA GLU A 278 1.08 13.33 -1.66
C GLU A 278 -0.34 13.67 -1.21
N VAL A 279 -0.75 14.92 -1.44
CA VAL A 279 -2.12 15.40 -1.17
C VAL A 279 -3.13 14.67 -2.06
N LEU A 280 -2.82 14.49 -3.35
CA LEU A 280 -3.69 13.78 -4.27
C LEU A 280 -3.84 12.29 -3.91
N MET A 281 -2.72 11.61 -3.61
CA MET A 281 -2.71 10.18 -3.25
C MET A 281 -3.62 9.88 -2.06
N ARG A 282 -3.56 10.72 -1.02
CA ARG A 282 -4.28 10.47 0.24
C ARG A 282 -5.73 10.95 0.23
N SER A 283 -6.07 11.88 -0.65
CA SER A 283 -7.37 12.55 -0.62
C SER A 283 -8.48 11.83 -1.40
N VAL A 284 -8.14 10.86 -2.26
CA VAL A 284 -9.11 10.07 -3.04
C VAL A 284 -9.02 8.59 -2.67
N GLN A 285 -10.14 8.00 -2.23
CA GLN A 285 -10.21 6.58 -1.90
C GLN A 285 -10.97 5.80 -2.98
N LEU A 286 -10.33 4.77 -3.53
CA LEU A 286 -10.90 3.93 -4.58
C LEU A 286 -11.38 2.57 -4.06
N THR A 287 -12.47 2.06 -4.65
CA THR A 287 -13.05 0.75 -4.34
C THR A 287 -13.48 0.04 -5.62
N TYR A 288 -13.52 -1.29 -5.58
CA TYR A 288 -14.11 -2.12 -6.64
C TYR A 288 -15.64 -2.00 -6.69
N VAL A 289 -16.26 -1.63 -5.57
CA VAL A 289 -17.71 -1.67 -5.40
C VAL A 289 -18.17 -0.56 -4.45
N SER A 290 -19.00 0.36 -4.94
CA SER A 290 -19.69 1.35 -4.11
C SER A 290 -21.00 0.83 -3.49
N SER A 291 -21.46 -0.35 -3.89
CA SER A 291 -22.70 -0.94 -3.38
C SER A 291 -22.58 -1.33 -1.90
N PRO A 292 -23.68 -1.26 -1.13
CA PRO A 292 -23.70 -1.69 0.27
C PRO A 292 -23.22 -3.14 0.46
N LEU A 293 -23.56 -4.03 -0.48
CA LEU A 293 -23.13 -5.43 -0.47
C LEU A 293 -21.62 -5.57 -0.64
N GLY A 294 -21.01 -4.78 -1.54
CA GLY A 294 -19.56 -4.79 -1.74
C GLY A 294 -18.79 -4.29 -0.52
N LYS A 295 -19.28 -3.22 0.13
CA LYS A 295 -18.72 -2.72 1.39
C LYS A 295 -18.79 -3.77 2.49
N LEU A 296 -19.93 -4.46 2.62
CA LEU A 296 -20.12 -5.55 3.57
C LEU A 296 -19.14 -6.71 3.30
N LEU A 297 -19.02 -7.15 2.05
CA LEU A 297 -18.10 -8.21 1.65
C LEU A 297 -16.64 -7.82 1.92
N GLY A 298 -16.24 -6.59 1.62
CA GLY A 298 -14.90 -6.08 1.94
C GLY A 298 -14.63 -6.04 3.45
N CYS A 299 -15.61 -5.58 4.24
CA CYS A 299 -15.53 -5.60 5.71
C CYS A 299 -15.38 -7.02 6.25
N LEU A 300 -16.17 -7.97 5.73
CA LEU A 300 -16.09 -9.38 6.10
C LEU A 300 -14.72 -10.00 5.76
N VAL A 301 -14.17 -9.72 4.58
CA VAL A 301 -12.83 -10.17 4.21
C VAL A 301 -11.78 -9.61 5.17
N ASN A 302 -11.84 -8.32 5.50
CA ASN A 302 -10.92 -7.71 6.46
C ASN A 302 -11.06 -8.31 7.86
N LEU A 303 -12.29 -8.56 8.32
CA LEU A 303 -12.57 -9.21 9.59
C LEU A 303 -12.00 -10.65 9.63
N LEU A 304 -12.15 -11.41 8.55
CA LEU A 304 -11.60 -12.76 8.43
C LEU A 304 -10.06 -12.74 8.45
N MET A 305 -9.44 -11.80 7.74
CA MET A 305 -7.99 -11.62 7.75
C MET A 305 -7.48 -11.27 9.15
N TYR A 306 -8.14 -10.32 9.83
CA TYR A 306 -7.78 -9.95 11.21
C TYR A 306 -7.94 -11.12 12.18
N THR A 307 -9.07 -11.83 12.10
CA THR A 307 -9.36 -13.00 12.94
C THR A 307 -8.32 -14.10 12.70
N PHE A 308 -7.98 -14.39 11.44
CA PHE A 308 -6.90 -15.32 11.09
C PHE A 308 -5.58 -14.92 11.73
N SER A 309 -5.16 -13.65 11.58
CA SER A 309 -3.89 -13.17 12.13
C SER A 309 -3.84 -13.25 13.66
N VAL A 310 -4.90 -12.83 14.34
CA VAL A 310 -4.97 -12.85 15.81
C VAL A 310 -4.99 -14.29 16.33
N SER A 311 -5.82 -15.17 15.75
CA SER A 311 -5.86 -16.58 16.14
C SER A 311 -4.53 -17.29 15.84
N ALA A 312 -3.88 -16.99 14.72
CA ALA A 312 -2.57 -17.57 14.40
C ALA A 312 -1.50 -17.12 15.41
N ALA A 313 -1.48 -15.83 15.76
CA ALA A 313 -0.57 -15.31 16.76
C ALA A 313 -0.80 -15.95 18.13
N MET A 314 -2.05 -16.09 18.57
CA MET A 314 -2.39 -16.75 19.84
C MET A 314 -2.06 -18.25 19.84
N ALA A 315 -2.27 -18.95 18.74
CA ALA A 315 -1.84 -20.36 18.61
C ALA A 315 -0.31 -20.51 18.73
N LEU A 316 0.43 -19.62 18.06
CA LEU A 316 1.90 -19.61 18.13
C LEU A 316 2.41 -19.25 19.51
N LEU A 317 1.81 -18.25 20.17
CA LEU A 317 2.17 -17.87 21.54
C LEU A 317 1.93 -19.02 22.52
N ASN A 318 0.74 -19.63 22.48
CA ASN A 318 0.39 -20.73 23.39
C ASN A 318 1.18 -22.01 23.11
N SER A 319 1.65 -22.23 21.88
CA SER A 319 2.53 -23.36 21.54
C SER A 319 4.01 -23.13 21.85
N SER A 320 4.40 -21.89 22.16
CA SER A 320 5.80 -21.53 22.37
C SER A 320 6.37 -22.13 23.66
N LEU A 321 7.64 -22.55 23.61
CA LEU A 321 8.37 -23.12 24.75
C LEU A 321 8.86 -21.99 25.67
N VAL A 322 7.93 -21.30 26.32
CA VAL A 322 8.19 -20.18 27.22
C VAL A 322 7.64 -20.51 28.60
N PHE A 323 8.34 -20.06 29.64
CA PHE A 323 7.88 -20.27 31.02
C PHE A 323 6.49 -19.68 31.24
N HIS A 324 5.66 -20.40 32.01
CA HIS A 324 4.28 -20.02 32.38
C HIS A 324 3.27 -19.95 31.23
N LEU A 325 3.62 -20.42 30.03
CA LEU A 325 2.67 -20.60 28.93
C LEU A 325 2.30 -22.08 28.75
N ASP A 326 1.21 -22.34 28.03
CA ASP A 326 0.71 -23.70 27.77
C ASP A 326 1.79 -24.62 27.17
N GLY A 327 2.69 -24.07 26.34
CA GLY A 327 3.80 -24.81 25.73
C GLY A 327 4.77 -25.44 26.74
N GLU A 328 4.94 -24.85 27.93
CA GLU A 328 5.71 -25.46 29.01
C GLU A 328 5.08 -26.78 29.46
N HIS A 329 3.79 -26.73 29.80
CA HIS A 329 3.06 -27.88 30.31
C HIS A 329 2.82 -28.94 29.23
N ILE A 330 2.63 -28.54 27.97
CA ILE A 330 2.57 -29.44 26.82
C ILE A 330 3.88 -30.20 26.67
N PHE A 331 5.01 -29.48 26.69
CA PHE A 331 6.33 -30.10 26.56
C PHE A 331 6.65 -31.03 27.73
N GLN A 332 6.36 -30.60 28.96
CA GLN A 332 6.52 -31.43 30.16
C GLN A 332 5.67 -32.70 30.11
N SER A 333 4.39 -32.57 29.73
CA SER A 333 3.46 -33.70 29.60
C SER A 333 3.90 -34.65 28.48
N GLY A 334 4.40 -34.13 27.36
CA GLY A 334 4.97 -34.91 26.26
C GLY A 334 6.21 -35.71 26.68
N LEU A 335 7.17 -35.09 27.37
CA LEU A 335 8.30 -35.80 27.99
C LEU A 335 7.81 -36.83 29.04
N GLY A 336 6.69 -36.54 29.69
CA GLY A 336 5.96 -37.42 30.59
C GLY A 336 5.42 -38.68 29.93
N LEU A 337 5.30 -38.76 28.60
CA LEU A 337 4.96 -40.01 27.89
C LEU A 337 6.20 -40.90 27.70
N MET A 338 7.40 -40.31 27.65
CA MET A 338 8.67 -41.02 27.49
C MET A 338 9.29 -41.45 28.83
N LYS A 339 8.47 -41.80 29.84
CA LYS A 339 8.98 -42.08 31.20
C LYS A 339 9.94 -43.27 31.24
N SER A 340 9.73 -44.26 30.38
CA SER A 340 10.57 -45.46 30.29
C SER A 340 11.96 -45.19 29.72
N TRP A 341 12.11 -44.14 28.91
CA TRP A 341 13.34 -43.84 28.18
C TRP A 341 14.17 -42.74 28.85
N LEU A 342 13.52 -41.77 29.49
CA LEU A 342 14.21 -40.64 30.12
C LEU A 342 13.99 -40.62 31.65
N PRO A 343 15.05 -40.58 32.47
CA PRO A 343 14.93 -40.34 33.91
C PRO A 343 14.30 -38.98 34.22
N LEU A 344 13.63 -38.86 35.38
CA LEU A 344 12.98 -37.62 35.81
C LEU A 344 13.93 -36.41 35.81
N ARG A 345 15.14 -36.57 36.36
CA ARG A 345 16.17 -35.52 36.41
C ARG A 345 16.57 -35.01 35.02
N ARG A 346 16.66 -35.91 34.01
CA ARG A 346 16.97 -35.51 32.63
C ARG A 346 15.81 -34.75 32.00
N ARG A 347 14.57 -35.19 32.23
CA ARG A 347 13.37 -34.49 31.73
C ARG A 347 13.23 -33.08 32.29
N GLN A 348 13.46 -32.91 33.60
CA GLN A 348 13.47 -31.60 34.24
C GLN A 348 14.56 -30.69 33.65
N ARG A 349 15.78 -31.22 33.47
CA ARG A 349 16.89 -30.45 32.86
C ARG A 349 16.57 -30.03 31.42
N ILE A 350 16.07 -30.95 30.59
CA ILE A 350 15.70 -30.65 29.19
C ILE A 350 14.59 -29.59 29.16
N THR A 351 13.55 -29.74 29.97
CA THR A 351 12.47 -28.75 30.08
C THR A 351 13.01 -27.37 30.42
N HIS A 352 13.79 -27.26 31.50
CA HIS A 352 14.30 -25.97 31.95
C HIS A 352 15.21 -25.31 30.89
N ILE A 353 16.08 -26.08 30.23
CA ILE A 353 16.93 -25.55 29.15
C ILE A 353 16.07 -25.06 27.98
N SER A 354 15.12 -25.88 27.51
CA SER A 354 14.23 -25.50 26.41
C SER A 354 13.42 -24.25 26.71
N MET A 355 12.85 -24.14 27.92
CA MET A 355 12.08 -22.96 28.34
C MET A 355 12.97 -21.72 28.48
N THR A 356 14.20 -21.88 28.97
CA THR A 356 15.15 -20.74 29.07
C THR A 356 15.47 -20.20 27.68
N ILE A 357 15.83 -21.09 26.75
CA ILE A 357 16.13 -20.70 25.36
C ILE A 357 14.90 -20.05 24.72
N GLY A 358 13.74 -20.69 24.78
CA GLY A 358 12.52 -20.18 24.15
C GLY A 358 12.07 -18.83 24.72
N THR A 359 12.14 -18.66 26.06
CA THR A 359 11.84 -17.38 26.73
C THR A 359 12.83 -16.28 26.31
N THR A 360 14.13 -16.57 26.26
CA THR A 360 15.12 -15.57 25.81
C THR A 360 14.88 -15.13 24.37
N LEU A 361 14.59 -16.07 23.46
CA LEU A 361 14.34 -15.77 22.06
C LEU A 361 13.06 -14.94 21.87
N THR A 362 11.97 -15.32 22.53
CA THR A 362 10.69 -14.57 22.44
C THR A 362 10.81 -13.16 23.01
N VAL A 363 11.49 -12.98 24.15
CA VAL A 363 11.75 -11.64 24.71
C VAL A 363 12.57 -10.79 23.75
N ILE A 364 13.64 -11.35 23.16
CA ILE A 364 14.46 -10.62 22.17
C ILE A 364 13.62 -10.23 20.95
N SER A 365 12.82 -11.16 20.40
CA SER A 365 11.95 -10.88 19.25
C SER A 365 10.94 -9.77 19.56
N LEU A 366 10.29 -9.81 20.72
CA LEU A 366 9.34 -8.77 21.13
C LEU A 366 10.03 -7.42 21.31
N MET A 367 11.24 -7.39 21.88
CA MET A 367 12.01 -6.15 22.02
C MET A 367 12.40 -5.57 20.65
N ILE A 368 12.85 -6.40 19.70
CA ILE A 368 13.17 -5.95 18.34
C ILE A 368 11.92 -5.38 17.65
N SER A 369 10.78 -6.09 17.73
CA SER A 369 9.52 -5.62 17.16
C SER A 369 9.04 -4.31 17.79
N PHE A 370 9.23 -4.14 19.11
CA PHE A 370 8.88 -2.91 19.80
C PHE A 370 9.76 -1.73 19.37
N VAL A 371 11.08 -1.94 19.23
CA VAL A 371 12.00 -0.90 18.74
C VAL A 371 11.67 -0.52 17.29
N GLN A 372 11.38 -1.49 16.43
CA GLN A 372 10.96 -1.23 15.05
C GLN A 372 9.62 -0.50 14.95
N PHE A 373 8.75 -0.62 15.95
CA PHE A 373 7.49 0.12 15.99
C PHE A 373 7.69 1.59 16.41
N LEU A 374 8.76 1.89 17.16
CA LEU A 374 9.06 3.25 17.64
C LEU A 374 9.91 4.08 16.67
N ILE A 375 10.63 3.43 15.74
CA ILE A 375 11.42 4.05 14.66
C ILE A 375 10.54 4.15 13.42
#